data_AF-A0A8S4C4C9-F1
#
_entry.id   AF-A0A8S4C4C9-F1
#
_cell.length_a   1.000
_cell.length_b   1.000
_cell.length_c   1.000
_cell.angle_alpha   90.00
_cell.angle_beta   90.00
_cell.angle_gamma   90.00
#
_symmetry.space_group_name_H-M   'P 1'
#
loop_
_entity.id
_entity.type
_entity.pdbx_description
1 polymer ?
#
loop_
_entity_poly.entity_id
_entity_poly.type
_entity_poly.pdbx_seq_one_letter_code
_entity_poly.pdbx_strand_id
1 'polypeptide(L)'
;MIYHIGCLNFISFLILLLMMHFSGAIEPDQVSSMISHEIEKQRGLEAVLVKFDNKIKKIDSIDQVEVVSVLVNGNNNFSAMVSTENGESVLSGTYYEAVQVPVLQQPIKNGTIITEAAINMAIFPANQVKSNCILKKEDLVGKIAKRRLMPGKMIRENDIEITPLIKKGEAVVVRYTNNNLLIETTGISTEVGVAGKIIRVKNVASNKMLHGKVIAPGVVEVYGR
;
A
#
# COMPACT_ATOMS: atom_id res chain seq x y z
N MET A 1 -57.86 -11.61 -40.09
CA MET A 1 -57.75 -10.35 -39.30
C MET A 1 -56.64 -10.56 -38.28
N ILE A 2 -55.41 -10.14 -38.63
CA ILE A 2 -54.69 -8.93 -38.17
C ILE A 2 -53.82 -9.22 -36.93
N TYR A 3 -52.50 -9.09 -37.14
CA TYR A 3 -51.34 -8.71 -36.29
C TYR A 3 -51.60 -8.43 -34.78
N HIS A 4 -50.69 -8.69 -33.83
CA HIS A 4 -49.35 -8.09 -33.75
C HIS A 4 -48.48 -8.67 -32.61
N ILE A 5 -47.16 -8.54 -32.82
CA ILE A 5 -45.98 -8.75 -31.96
C ILE A 5 -46.05 -8.15 -30.54
N GLY A 6 -45.40 -8.80 -29.57
CA GLY A 6 -44.86 -8.21 -28.32
C GLY A 6 -44.54 -9.30 -27.28
N CYS A 7 -43.46 -9.28 -26.50
CA CYS A 7 -42.35 -8.35 -26.38
C CYS A 7 -41.24 -9.05 -25.55
N LEU A 8 -40.03 -8.52 -25.68
CA LEU A 8 -38.78 -8.86 -25.01
C LEU A 8 -38.85 -8.73 -23.47
N ASN A 9 -37.87 -9.35 -22.79
CA ASN A 9 -37.29 -8.95 -21.50
C ASN A 9 -38.08 -9.18 -20.20
N PHE A 10 -37.79 -10.32 -19.55
CA PHE A 10 -37.78 -10.51 -18.10
C PHE A 10 -36.61 -11.48 -17.85
N ILE A 11 -35.47 -11.09 -17.27
CA ILE A 11 -35.28 -10.94 -15.82
C ILE A 11 -34.13 -9.95 -15.62
N SER A 12 -34.50 -8.69 -15.35
CA SER A 12 -33.74 -7.79 -14.48
C SER A 12 -34.43 -7.90 -13.13
N PHE A 13 -33.70 -8.22 -12.06
CA PHE A 13 -34.00 -7.92 -10.65
C PHE A 13 -33.11 -8.81 -9.77
N LEU A 14 -31.86 -8.39 -9.48
CA LEU A 14 -31.24 -8.57 -8.15
C LEU A 14 -29.85 -7.92 -8.06
N ILE A 15 -29.75 -6.60 -8.22
CA ILE A 15 -28.63 -5.84 -7.64
C ILE A 15 -29.24 -4.57 -7.04
N LEU A 16 -29.75 -4.71 -5.82
CA LEU A 16 -30.15 -3.59 -5.00
C LEU A 16 -29.33 -3.64 -3.71
N LEU A 17 -28.78 -2.47 -3.37
CA LEU A 17 -28.36 -2.05 -2.03
C LEU A 17 -26.87 -2.22 -1.65
N LEU A 18 -26.02 -1.33 -2.20
CA LEU A 18 -25.11 -0.52 -1.35
C LEU A 18 -24.73 0.79 -2.06
N MET A 19 -25.73 1.68 -2.27
CA MET A 19 -25.46 3.07 -2.65
C MET A 19 -24.96 3.84 -1.41
N MET A 20 -23.69 3.66 -1.08
CA MET A 20 -22.97 4.66 -0.28
C MET A 20 -22.72 5.86 -1.19
N HIS A 21 -23.55 6.89 -1.05
CA HIS A 21 -23.33 8.19 -1.67
C HIS A 21 -21.97 8.75 -1.21
N PHE A 22 -20.93 8.58 -2.02
CA PHE A 22 -19.70 9.34 -1.88
C PHE A 22 -19.85 10.63 -2.68
N SER A 23 -20.36 11.68 -2.03
CA SER A 23 -20.29 13.04 -2.51
C SER A 23 -18.86 13.55 -2.34
N GLY A 24 -17.97 13.16 -3.24
CA GLY A 24 -16.59 13.67 -3.33
C GLY A 24 -16.28 13.93 -4.79
N ALA A 25 -15.66 15.08 -5.09
CA ALA A 25 -15.23 15.44 -6.44
C ALA A 25 -14.51 14.25 -7.11
N ILE A 26 -14.94 13.89 -8.32
CA ILE A 26 -14.34 12.81 -9.07
C ILE A 26 -13.03 13.34 -9.66
N GLU A 27 -11.94 13.10 -8.94
CA GLU A 27 -10.61 13.25 -9.52
C GLU A 27 -10.49 12.27 -10.70
N PRO A 28 -9.82 12.65 -11.82
CA PRO A 28 -9.57 11.76 -12.97
C PRO A 28 -8.99 10.38 -12.60
N ASP A 29 -8.43 10.27 -11.39
CA ASP A 29 -7.91 9.06 -10.77
C ASP A 29 -9.00 8.03 -10.40
N GLN A 30 -10.25 8.43 -10.13
CA GLN A 30 -11.31 7.48 -9.73
C GLN A 30 -11.79 6.60 -10.89
N VAL A 31 -12.05 7.19 -12.06
CA VAL A 31 -12.44 6.43 -13.27
C VAL A 31 -11.30 5.50 -13.70
N SER A 32 -10.07 6.00 -13.64
CA SER A 32 -8.87 5.19 -13.89
C SER A 32 -8.79 4.01 -12.93
N SER A 33 -9.05 4.21 -11.63
CA SER A 33 -9.02 3.16 -10.62
C SER A 33 -10.11 2.10 -10.82
N MET A 34 -11.33 2.51 -11.19
CA MET A 34 -12.43 1.57 -11.49
C MET A 34 -12.10 0.71 -12.72
N ILE A 35 -11.59 1.32 -13.78
CA ILE A 35 -11.20 0.60 -15.00
C ILE A 35 -10.01 -0.32 -14.72
N SER A 36 -8.99 0.14 -14.00
CA SER A 36 -7.87 -0.70 -13.56
C SER A 36 -8.36 -1.93 -12.80
N HIS A 37 -9.25 -1.74 -11.81
CA HIS A 37 -9.78 -2.84 -11.00
C HIS A 37 -10.54 -3.89 -11.83
N GLU A 38 -11.36 -3.44 -12.80
CA GLU A 38 -12.07 -4.36 -13.68
C GLU A 38 -11.11 -5.12 -14.60
N ILE A 39 -10.08 -4.47 -15.14
CA ILE A 39 -9.04 -5.12 -15.95
C ILE A 39 -8.24 -6.14 -15.11
N GLU A 40 -7.85 -5.78 -13.88
CA GLU A 40 -7.15 -6.67 -12.94
C GLU A 40 -7.93 -7.96 -12.72
N LYS A 41 -9.25 -7.86 -12.47
CA LYS A 41 -10.13 -9.00 -12.28
C LYS A 41 -10.28 -9.86 -13.53
N GLN A 42 -10.47 -9.25 -14.71
CA GLN A 42 -10.64 -9.98 -15.97
C GLN A 42 -9.35 -10.68 -16.43
N ARG A 43 -8.19 -10.09 -16.14
CA ARG A 43 -6.87 -10.61 -16.56
C ARG A 43 -6.16 -11.44 -15.48
N GLY A 44 -6.63 -11.41 -14.23
CA GLY A 44 -5.95 -12.07 -13.11
C GLY A 44 -4.61 -11.41 -12.75
N LEU A 45 -4.53 -10.08 -12.86
CA LEU A 45 -3.33 -9.30 -12.58
C LEU A 45 -3.40 -8.69 -11.18
N GLU A 46 -2.25 -8.53 -10.52
CA GLU A 46 -2.18 -7.92 -9.18
C GLU A 46 -2.41 -6.41 -9.18
N ALA A 47 -1.90 -5.72 -10.21
CA ALA A 47 -2.11 -4.29 -10.41
C ALA A 47 -1.98 -3.92 -11.88
N VAL A 48 -2.72 -2.89 -12.30
CA VAL A 48 -2.67 -2.37 -13.67
C VAL A 48 -2.65 -0.84 -13.70
N LEU A 49 -1.81 -0.28 -14.57
CA LEU A 49 -1.83 1.15 -14.90
C LEU A 49 -2.51 1.38 -16.25
N VAL A 50 -3.52 2.24 -16.25
CA VAL A 50 -4.29 2.62 -17.43
C VAL A 50 -3.75 3.92 -18.03
N LYS A 51 -3.67 3.99 -19.36
CA LYS A 51 -3.32 5.17 -20.14
C LYS A 51 -4.35 5.38 -21.25
N PHE A 52 -5.14 6.44 -21.13
CA PHE A 52 -6.13 6.80 -22.15
C PHE A 52 -5.48 7.34 -23.43
N ASP A 53 -6.08 7.03 -24.58
CA ASP A 53 -5.56 7.42 -25.90
C ASP A 53 -5.75 8.90 -26.20
N ASN A 54 -6.83 9.50 -25.70
CA ASN A 54 -7.16 10.91 -25.87
C ASN A 54 -7.04 11.64 -24.54
N LYS A 55 -6.65 12.93 -24.59
CA LYS A 55 -6.88 13.85 -23.47
C LYS A 55 -8.36 13.71 -23.12
N ILE A 56 -8.68 13.20 -21.93
CA ILE A 56 -10.03 13.20 -21.37
C ILE A 56 -10.51 14.65 -21.51
N LYS A 57 -11.27 14.94 -22.57
CA LYS A 57 -11.91 16.24 -22.72
C LYS A 57 -12.97 16.22 -21.64
N LYS A 58 -12.65 16.85 -20.51
CA LYS A 58 -13.57 17.20 -19.42
C LYS A 58 -14.78 16.26 -19.35
N ILE A 59 -14.57 15.07 -18.81
CA ILE A 59 -15.60 14.59 -17.88
C ILE A 59 -15.43 15.57 -16.71
N ASP A 60 -16.28 16.59 -16.67
CA ASP A 60 -16.16 17.63 -15.66
C ASP A 60 -16.21 16.94 -14.29
N SER A 61 -15.34 17.37 -13.37
CA SER A 61 -15.00 16.70 -12.09
C SER A 61 -16.16 16.62 -11.07
N ILE A 62 -17.40 16.75 -11.55
CA ILE A 62 -18.67 16.86 -10.84
C ILE A 62 -19.66 15.78 -11.32
N ASP A 63 -19.51 15.25 -12.54
CA ASP A 63 -20.46 14.25 -13.09
C ASP A 63 -20.29 12.92 -12.34
N GLN A 64 -21.36 12.36 -11.76
CA GLN A 64 -21.33 10.97 -11.29
C GLN A 64 -21.00 10.06 -12.49
N VAL A 65 -19.86 9.38 -12.43
CA VAL A 65 -19.42 8.45 -13.48
C VAL A 65 -19.57 7.03 -12.98
N GLU A 66 -20.35 6.22 -13.70
CA GLU A 66 -20.41 4.78 -13.48
C GLU A 66 -19.76 4.04 -14.64
N VAL A 67 -18.86 3.10 -14.33
CA VAL A 67 -18.26 2.21 -15.33
C VAL A 67 -19.24 1.07 -15.59
N VAL A 68 -19.89 1.06 -16.76
CA VAL A 68 -20.90 0.07 -17.13
C VAL A 68 -20.26 -1.23 -17.58
N SER A 69 -19.22 -1.13 -18.41
CA SER A 69 -18.47 -2.31 -18.86
C SER A 69 -17.05 -1.92 -19.29
N VAL A 70 -16.14 -2.88 -19.16
CA VAL A 70 -14.77 -2.75 -19.67
C VAL A 70 -14.49 -3.96 -20.55
N LEU A 71 -14.14 -3.69 -21.80
CA LEU A 71 -13.70 -4.69 -22.78
C LEU A 71 -12.20 -4.57 -22.96
N VAL A 72 -11.52 -5.72 -23.00
CA VAL A 72 -10.06 -5.79 -23.10
C VAL A 72 -9.66 -6.63 -24.30
N ASN A 73 -8.80 -6.07 -25.15
CA ASN A 73 -8.28 -6.72 -26.36
C ASN A 73 -6.89 -7.34 -26.13
N GLY A 74 -6.47 -8.24 -27.02
CA GLY A 74 -5.20 -8.99 -26.90
C GLY A 74 -3.92 -8.15 -26.94
N ASN A 75 -3.98 -6.90 -27.42
CA ASN A 75 -2.82 -6.01 -27.52
C ASN A 75 -2.69 -5.04 -26.32
N ASN A 76 -3.20 -5.43 -25.16
CA ASN A 76 -3.29 -4.58 -23.97
C ASN A 76 -4.05 -3.25 -24.17
N ASN A 77 -5.05 -3.27 -25.05
CA ASN A 77 -5.97 -2.15 -25.23
C ASN A 77 -7.26 -2.42 -24.46
N PHE A 78 -7.91 -1.36 -23.98
CA PHE A 78 -9.24 -1.45 -23.39
C PHE A 78 -10.20 -0.45 -24.03
N SER A 79 -11.49 -0.74 -23.90
CA SER A 79 -12.59 0.18 -24.17
C SER A 79 -13.59 0.06 -23.02
N ALA A 80 -13.79 1.15 -22.31
CA ALA A 80 -14.69 1.24 -21.17
C ALA A 80 -15.91 2.08 -21.53
N MET A 81 -17.10 1.52 -21.38
CA MET A 81 -18.35 2.28 -21.48
C MET A 81 -18.63 2.89 -20.11
N VAL A 82 -18.74 4.21 -20.08
CA VAL A 82 -19.07 4.97 -18.86
C VAL A 82 -20.41 5.67 -19.04
N SER A 83 -21.23 5.66 -17.99
CA SER A 83 -22.45 6.43 -17.91
C SER A 83 -22.18 7.70 -17.10
N THR A 84 -22.52 8.85 -17.65
CA THR A 84 -22.48 10.14 -16.95
C THR A 84 -23.87 10.78 -16.93
N GLU A 85 -24.04 11.87 -16.21
CA GLU A 85 -25.30 12.65 -16.21
C GLU A 85 -25.69 13.15 -17.62
N ASN A 86 -24.71 13.28 -18.52
CA ASN A 86 -24.87 13.74 -19.89
C ASN A 86 -25.09 12.59 -20.90
N GLY A 87 -25.14 11.34 -20.44
CA GLY A 87 -25.35 10.13 -21.24
C GLY A 87 -24.15 9.18 -21.25
N GLU A 88 -24.22 8.17 -22.12
CA GLU A 88 -23.16 7.17 -22.24
C GLU A 88 -22.00 7.69 -23.10
N SER A 89 -20.77 7.35 -22.70
CA SER A 89 -19.54 7.68 -23.43
C SER A 89 -18.58 6.49 -23.40
N VAL A 90 -17.76 6.37 -24.44
CA VAL A 90 -16.74 5.32 -24.51
C VAL A 90 -15.36 5.94 -24.30
N LEU A 91 -14.63 5.40 -23.33
CA LEU A 91 -13.23 5.71 -23.06
C LEU A 91 -12.35 4.59 -23.61
N SER A 92 -11.31 4.93 -24.35
CA SER A 92 -10.34 3.95 -24.85
C SER A 92 -8.93 4.26 -24.36
N GLY A 93 -8.12 3.22 -24.29
CA GLY A 93 -6.72 3.36 -23.95
C GLY A 93 -5.94 2.06 -24.02
N THR A 94 -4.73 2.16 -23.50
CA THR A 94 -3.81 1.06 -23.25
C THR A 94 -3.70 0.81 -21.76
N TYR A 95 -3.36 -0.41 -21.38
CA TYR A 95 -3.01 -0.73 -20.00
C TYR A 95 -1.66 -1.44 -19.93
N TYR A 96 -1.01 -1.31 -18.78
CA TYR A 96 0.28 -1.92 -18.51
C TYR A 96 0.20 -2.69 -17.20
N GLU A 97 0.78 -3.89 -17.20
CA GLU A 97 1.00 -4.63 -15.96
C GLU A 97 1.84 -3.78 -15.01
N ALA A 98 1.40 -3.75 -13.76
CA ALA A 98 2.04 -2.99 -12.72
C ALA A 98 2.20 -3.85 -11.48
N VAL A 99 3.06 -3.39 -10.58
CA VAL A 99 3.29 -4.04 -9.29
C VAL A 99 3.26 -3.00 -8.19
N GLN A 100 2.74 -3.40 -7.04
CA GLN A 100 2.82 -2.55 -5.85
C GLN A 100 4.22 -2.67 -5.24
N VAL A 101 4.85 -1.52 -5.01
CA VAL A 101 6.20 -1.43 -4.46
C VAL A 101 6.18 -0.51 -3.24
N PRO A 102 6.78 -0.92 -2.11
CA PRO A 102 6.90 -0.06 -0.95
C PRO A 102 7.87 1.11 -1.24
N VAL A 103 7.40 2.31 -0.92
CA VAL A 103 8.14 3.57 -1.05
C VAL A 103 8.06 4.34 0.27
N LEU A 104 8.94 5.31 0.44
CA LEU A 104 8.88 6.18 1.61
C LEU A 104 7.90 7.33 1.39
N GLN A 105 7.19 7.70 2.45
CA GLN A 105 6.33 8.89 2.47
C GLN A 105 7.13 10.16 2.77
N GLN A 106 8.28 10.02 3.42
CA GLN A 106 9.16 11.12 3.82
C GLN A 106 10.63 10.77 3.62
N PRO A 107 11.53 11.76 3.46
CA PRO A 107 12.95 11.48 3.32
C PRO A 107 13.53 10.84 4.58
N ILE A 108 14.33 9.79 4.42
CA ILE A 108 15.06 9.10 5.50
C ILE A 108 16.56 9.33 5.33
N LYS A 109 17.24 9.72 6.42
CA LYS A 109 18.69 9.94 6.43
C LYS A 109 19.45 8.61 6.52
N ASN A 110 20.72 8.62 6.13
CA ASN A 110 21.60 7.48 6.37
C ASN A 110 21.67 7.15 7.89
N GLY A 111 21.79 5.87 8.22
CA GLY A 111 21.85 5.38 9.60
C GLY A 111 20.49 5.39 10.33
N THR A 112 19.40 5.78 9.66
CA THR A 112 18.07 5.84 10.28
C THR A 112 17.29 4.54 10.03
N ILE A 113 16.55 4.09 11.04
CA ILE A 113 15.68 2.91 10.98
C ILE A 113 14.42 3.26 10.19
N ILE A 114 14.04 2.41 9.24
CA ILE A 114 12.79 2.53 8.51
C ILE A 114 11.66 1.95 9.37
N THR A 115 10.73 2.80 9.78
CA THR A 115 9.56 2.39 10.55
C THR A 115 8.40 2.05 9.62
N GLU A 116 7.45 1.27 10.14
CA GLU A 116 6.25 0.90 9.39
C GLU A 116 5.45 2.11 8.92
N ALA A 117 5.32 3.13 9.77
CA ALA A 117 4.62 4.37 9.48
C ALA A 117 5.29 5.23 8.39
N ALA A 118 6.57 4.99 8.09
CA ALA A 118 7.28 5.72 7.05
C ALA A 118 7.05 5.16 5.64
N ILE A 119 6.41 3.98 5.51
CA ILE A 119 6.25 3.24 4.26
C ILE A 119 4.84 3.44 3.71
N ASN A 120 4.72 3.64 2.41
CA ASN A 120 3.49 3.54 1.64
C ASN A 120 3.67 2.55 0.48
N MET A 121 2.58 2.05 -0.08
CA MET A 121 2.61 1.30 -1.33
C MET A 121 2.37 2.26 -2.50
N ALA A 122 3.19 2.14 -3.55
CA ALA A 122 3.02 2.87 -4.79
C ALA A 122 3.08 1.92 -5.98
N ILE A 123 2.34 2.22 -7.03
CA ILE A 123 2.23 1.37 -8.22
C ILE A 123 3.28 1.80 -9.24
N PHE A 124 4.03 0.83 -9.78
CA PHE A 124 5.00 1.05 -10.86
C PHE A 124 4.75 0.08 -12.01
N PRO A 125 5.00 0.48 -13.27
CA PRO A 125 5.00 -0.44 -14.40
C PRO A 125 5.97 -1.60 -14.14
N ALA A 126 5.52 -2.84 -14.33
CA ALA A 126 6.30 -4.03 -13.99
C ALA A 126 7.66 -4.07 -14.71
N ASN A 127 7.72 -3.58 -15.95
CA ASN A 127 8.95 -3.50 -16.73
C ASN A 127 10.00 -2.48 -16.21
N GLN A 128 9.62 -1.57 -15.31
CA GLN A 128 10.54 -0.62 -14.68
C GLN A 128 11.10 -1.13 -13.35
N VAL A 129 10.46 -2.15 -12.76
CA VAL A 129 10.86 -2.72 -11.48
C VAL A 129 11.96 -3.74 -11.71
N LYS A 130 13.14 -3.44 -11.16
CA LYS A 130 14.32 -4.32 -11.29
C LYS A 130 14.25 -5.43 -10.24
N SER A 131 14.94 -6.54 -10.51
CA SER A 131 14.97 -7.71 -9.62
C SER A 131 15.51 -7.43 -8.20
N ASN A 132 16.30 -6.38 -8.02
CA ASN A 132 16.86 -6.00 -6.72
C ASN A 132 16.03 -4.92 -5.97
N CYS A 133 14.84 -4.59 -6.48
CA CYS A 133 13.90 -3.73 -5.79
C CYS A 133 13.20 -4.51 -4.67
N ILE A 134 12.99 -3.86 -3.54
CA ILE A 134 12.21 -4.42 -2.44
C ILE A 134 10.73 -4.33 -2.81
N LEU A 135 10.03 -5.45 -2.79
CA LEU A 135 8.61 -5.54 -3.20
C LEU A 135 7.65 -5.65 -2.02
N LYS A 136 8.14 -6.02 -0.84
CA LYS A 136 7.33 -6.25 0.35
C LYS A 136 7.68 -5.24 1.44
N LYS A 137 6.65 -4.74 2.12
CA LYS A 137 6.80 -3.75 3.19
C LYS A 137 7.61 -4.33 4.35
N GLU A 138 7.41 -5.61 4.66
CA GLU A 138 8.08 -6.34 5.74
C GLU A 138 9.60 -6.40 5.53
N ASP A 139 10.04 -6.37 4.27
CA ASP A 139 11.44 -6.36 3.89
C ASP A 139 12.10 -4.98 4.04
N LEU A 140 11.37 -3.95 4.46
CA LEU A 140 11.92 -2.63 4.82
C LEU A 140 11.85 -2.34 6.32
N VAL A 141 10.78 -2.79 6.97
CA VAL A 141 10.53 -2.46 8.38
C VAL A 141 11.68 -2.94 9.25
N GLY A 142 12.26 -2.01 10.01
CA GLY A 142 13.36 -2.25 10.92
C GLY A 142 14.75 -2.32 10.28
N LYS A 143 14.85 -2.20 8.95
CA LYS A 143 16.14 -2.05 8.28
C LYS A 143 16.65 -0.62 8.40
N ILE A 144 17.95 -0.45 8.25
CA ILE A 144 18.63 0.86 8.33
C ILE A 144 18.96 1.34 6.93
N ALA A 145 18.71 2.60 6.65
CA ALA A 145 19.10 3.22 5.39
C ALA A 145 20.62 3.40 5.30
N LYS A 146 21.28 2.81 4.32
CA LYS A 146 22.74 2.96 4.07
C LYS A 146 23.10 4.32 3.49
N ARG A 147 22.13 4.98 2.86
CA ARG A 147 22.22 6.31 2.25
C ARG A 147 20.94 7.08 2.49
N ARG A 148 20.93 8.37 2.13
CA ARG A 148 19.69 9.16 2.12
C ARG A 148 18.71 8.56 1.10
N LEU A 149 17.50 8.27 1.55
CA LEU A 149 16.40 7.75 0.73
C LEU A 149 15.35 8.85 0.52
N MET A 150 14.91 9.01 -0.73
CA MET A 150 13.91 10.02 -1.10
C MET A 150 12.50 9.40 -1.14
N PRO A 151 11.46 10.19 -0.81
CA PRO A 151 10.09 9.72 -0.89
C PRO A 151 9.67 9.39 -2.33
N GLY A 152 8.75 8.44 -2.47
CA GLY A 152 8.20 8.02 -3.77
C GLY A 152 9.19 7.32 -4.71
N LYS A 153 10.41 6.98 -4.25
CA LYS A 153 11.39 6.22 -5.03
C LYS A 153 11.39 4.76 -4.60
N MET A 154 11.55 3.87 -5.59
CA MET A 154 11.77 2.45 -5.34
C MET A 154 13.05 2.26 -4.52
N ILE A 155 12.97 1.44 -3.48
CA ILE A 155 14.10 1.08 -2.63
C ILE A 155 14.71 -0.23 -3.14
N ARG A 156 16.04 -0.29 -3.19
CA ARG A 156 16.79 -1.50 -3.58
C ARG A 156 17.42 -2.15 -2.36
N GLU A 157 17.76 -3.43 -2.48
CA GLU A 157 18.47 -4.17 -1.42
C GLU A 157 19.77 -3.46 -0.99
N ASN A 158 20.51 -2.89 -1.93
CA ASN A 158 21.77 -2.17 -1.65
C ASN A 158 21.57 -0.81 -0.94
N ASP A 159 20.33 -0.34 -0.80
CA ASP A 159 20.00 0.92 -0.13
C ASP A 159 19.85 0.76 1.38
N ILE A 160 19.71 -0.48 1.85
CA ILE A 160 19.36 -0.81 3.22
C ILE A 160 20.29 -1.89 3.77
N GLU A 161 20.40 -1.94 5.09
CA GLU A 161 21.16 -2.96 5.80
C GLU A 161 20.46 -3.39 7.07
N ILE A 162 20.85 -4.56 7.56
CA ILE A 162 20.45 -5.07 8.86
C ILE A 162 21.64 -4.88 9.78
N THR A 163 21.50 -3.94 10.72
CA THR A 163 22.55 -3.66 11.72
C THR A 163 22.02 -3.96 13.11
N PRO A 164 22.75 -4.73 13.94
CA PRO A 164 22.42 -4.90 15.34
C PRO A 164 22.34 -3.55 16.04
N LEU A 165 21.17 -3.24 16.58
CA LEU A 165 20.94 -2.05 17.41
C LEU A 165 21.32 -2.30 18.87
N ILE A 166 21.36 -3.57 19.27
CA ILE A 166 21.67 -4.02 20.62
C ILE A 166 22.54 -5.27 20.51
N LYS A 167 23.68 -5.27 21.20
CA LYS A 167 24.56 -6.43 21.34
C LYS A 167 24.15 -7.26 22.56
N LYS A 168 24.53 -8.54 22.54
CA LYS A 168 24.40 -9.40 23.72
C LYS A 168 25.28 -8.84 24.86
N GLY A 169 24.72 -8.73 26.05
CA GLY A 169 25.36 -8.17 27.23
C GLY A 169 25.32 -6.64 27.31
N GLU A 170 24.76 -5.96 26.31
CA GLU A 170 24.65 -4.50 26.31
C GLU A 170 23.62 -4.03 27.34
N ALA A 171 23.93 -2.93 28.03
CA ALA A 171 22.99 -2.24 28.89
C ALA A 171 21.97 -1.50 28.03
N VAL A 172 20.69 -1.70 28.31
CA VAL A 172 19.57 -1.16 27.52
C VAL A 172 18.57 -0.46 28.41
N VAL A 173 17.87 0.52 27.85
CA VAL A 173 16.68 1.12 28.47
C VAL A 173 15.46 0.28 28.08
N VAL A 174 14.78 -0.24 29.09
CA VAL A 174 13.50 -0.92 28.96
C VAL A 174 12.40 0.10 29.20
N ARG A 175 11.62 0.36 28.16
CA ARG A 175 10.50 1.30 28.16
C ARG A 175 9.17 0.56 28.18
N TYR A 176 8.26 0.98 29.03
CA TYR A 176 6.86 0.59 29.01
C TYR A 176 6.02 1.84 28.82
N THR A 177 5.13 1.81 27.82
CA THR A 177 4.23 2.92 27.50
C THR A 177 2.79 2.43 27.55
N ASN A 178 1.92 3.09 28.31
CA ASN A 178 0.48 2.84 28.31
C ASN A 178 -0.28 4.15 28.57
N ASN A 179 -1.07 4.60 27.58
CA ASN A 179 -1.72 5.92 27.57
C ASN A 179 -0.73 7.05 27.91
N ASN A 180 -0.87 7.67 29.09
CA ASN A 180 -0.02 8.76 29.57
C ASN A 180 1.07 8.30 30.55
N LEU A 181 1.23 7.00 30.76
CA LEU A 181 2.24 6.42 31.65
C LEU A 181 3.46 5.96 30.85
N LEU A 182 4.61 6.55 31.15
CA LEU A 182 5.92 6.14 30.66
C LEU A 182 6.76 5.64 31.84
N ILE A 183 7.16 4.37 31.81
CA ILE A 183 8.07 3.78 32.79
C ILE A 183 9.35 3.38 32.06
N GLU A 184 10.50 3.83 32.57
CA GLU A 184 11.81 3.45 32.06
C GLU A 184 12.64 2.79 33.18
N THR A 185 13.35 1.72 32.84
CA THR A 185 14.25 1.00 33.73
C THR A 185 15.45 0.48 32.96
N THR A 186 16.56 0.23 33.63
CA THR A 186 17.74 -0.38 33.02
C THR A 186 17.62 -1.90 32.96
N GLY A 187 18.06 -2.48 31.85
CA GLY A 187 18.20 -3.92 31.66
C GLY A 187 19.52 -4.28 31.01
N ILE A 188 19.85 -5.57 31.01
CA ILE A 188 20.97 -6.14 30.27
C ILE A 188 20.39 -7.05 29.20
N SER A 189 20.70 -6.78 27.93
CA SER A 189 20.28 -7.65 26.84
C SER A 189 20.98 -9.00 26.93
N THR A 190 20.24 -10.09 26.76
CA THR A 190 20.81 -11.45 26.72
C THR A 190 21.01 -11.96 25.30
N GLU A 191 20.58 -11.17 24.31
CA GLU A 191 20.56 -11.54 22.89
C GLU A 191 20.97 -10.37 22.00
N VAL A 192 21.28 -10.66 20.73
CA VAL A 192 21.49 -9.61 19.72
C VAL A 192 20.12 -9.13 19.22
N GLY A 193 19.92 -7.81 19.28
CA GLY A 193 18.71 -7.13 18.87
C GLY A 193 18.90 -6.34 17.58
N VAL A 194 18.04 -6.60 16.61
CA VAL A 194 17.83 -5.75 15.43
C VAL A 194 16.49 -5.06 15.57
N ALA A 195 16.28 -3.93 14.90
CA ALA A 195 15.05 -3.17 15.04
C ALA A 195 13.81 -4.03 14.77
N GLY A 196 12.75 -3.84 15.55
CA GLY A 196 11.50 -4.57 15.44
C GLY A 196 11.51 -6.00 16.00
N LYS A 197 12.69 -6.60 16.25
CA LYS A 197 12.82 -7.93 16.83
C LYS A 197 12.48 -7.91 18.32
N ILE A 198 11.82 -8.95 18.81
CA ILE A 198 11.64 -9.18 20.25
C ILE A 198 12.89 -9.88 20.80
N ILE A 199 13.48 -9.31 21.84
CA ILE A 199 14.65 -9.85 22.52
C ILE A 199 14.42 -10.02 24.01
N ARG A 200 15.20 -10.91 24.63
CA ARG A 200 15.21 -11.13 26.07
C ARG A 200 16.16 -10.16 26.78
N VAL A 201 15.63 -9.45 27.79
CA VAL A 201 16.36 -8.48 28.59
C VAL A 201 16.19 -8.79 30.08
N LYS A 202 17.29 -8.84 30.82
CA LYS A 202 17.27 -8.99 32.28
C LYS A 202 17.17 -7.62 32.94
N ASN A 203 16.11 -7.35 33.69
CA ASN A 203 15.98 -6.12 34.46
C ASN A 203 17.02 -6.11 35.61
N VAL A 204 17.79 -5.02 35.72
CA VAL A 204 18.88 -4.93 36.71
C VAL A 204 18.35 -4.80 38.14
N ALA A 205 17.25 -4.07 38.35
CA ALA A 205 16.68 -3.80 39.66
C ALA A 205 15.95 -5.02 40.26
N SER A 206 15.21 -5.75 39.44
CA SER A 206 14.36 -6.87 39.89
C SER A 206 14.92 -8.26 39.57
N ASN A 207 16.00 -8.36 38.80
CA ASN A 207 16.54 -9.59 38.23
C ASN A 207 15.55 -10.40 37.36
N LYS A 208 14.36 -9.86 37.03
CA LYS A 208 13.36 -10.53 36.19
C LYS A 208 13.77 -10.49 34.72
N MET A 209 13.42 -11.54 33.99
CA MET A 209 13.55 -11.60 32.53
C MET A 209 12.31 -10.97 31.87
N LEU A 210 12.56 -10.04 30.96
CA LEU A 210 11.55 -9.31 30.18
C LEU A 210 11.73 -9.63 28.69
N HIS A 211 10.63 -9.60 27.94
CA HIS A 211 10.63 -9.70 26.48
C HIS A 211 10.21 -8.35 25.92
N GLY A 212 11.09 -7.71 25.15
CA GLY A 212 10.84 -6.38 24.60
C GLY A 212 11.19 -6.29 23.12
N LYS A 213 10.43 -5.50 22.39
CA LYS A 213 10.67 -5.16 20.99
C LYS A 213 11.76 -4.09 20.91
N VAL A 214 12.80 -4.31 20.11
CA VAL A 214 13.84 -3.29 19.89
C VAL A 214 13.25 -2.14 19.07
N ILE A 215 13.22 -0.94 19.64
CA ILE A 215 12.64 0.25 18.98
C ILE A 215 13.70 1.27 18.55
N ALA A 216 14.87 1.27 19.19
CA ALA A 216 15.98 2.17 18.87
C ALA A 216 17.32 1.56 19.37
N PRO A 217 18.49 2.11 18.99
CA PRO A 217 19.76 1.71 19.57
C PRO A 217 19.72 1.76 21.10
N GLY A 218 20.03 0.65 21.77
CA GLY A 218 20.01 0.55 23.23
C GLY A 218 18.62 0.65 23.89
N VAL A 219 17.52 0.65 23.15
CA VAL A 219 16.16 0.81 23.72
C VAL A 219 15.23 -0.32 23.28
N VAL A 220 14.57 -0.93 24.27
CA VAL A 220 13.52 -1.93 24.07
C VAL A 220 12.19 -1.47 24.65
N GLU A 221 11.09 -1.75 23.95
CA GLU A 221 9.74 -1.51 24.42
C GLU A 221 9.11 -2.84 24.88
N VAL A 222 8.55 -2.85 26.09
CA VAL A 222 7.81 -3.99 26.64
C VAL A 222 6.32 -3.66 26.69
N TYR A 223 5.47 -4.67 26.54
CA TYR A 223 4.01 -4.54 26.68
C TYR A 223 3.56 -5.33 27.90
N GLY A 224 2.66 -4.75 28.69
CA GLY A 224 2.08 -5.39 29.87
C GLY A 224 1.10 -6.45 29.42
N ARG A 225 1.22 -7.66 29.97
CA ARG A 225 0.16 -8.67 29.89
C ARG A 225 -0.89 -8.43 30.94
#